data_AF-X0Z921-F1
#
_entry.id   AF-X0Z921-F1
#
_cell.length_a   1.000
_cell.length_b   1.000
_cell.length_c   1.000
_cell.angle_alpha   90.00
_cell.angle_beta   90.00
_cell.angle_gamma   90.00
#
_symmetry.space_group_name_H-M   'P 1'
#
loop_
_entity.id
_entity.type
_entity.pdbx_description
1 polymer ?
#
loop_
_entity_poly.entity_id
_entity_poly.type
_entity_poly.pdbx_seq_one_letter_code
_entity_poly.pdbx_strand_id
1 'polypeptide(L)' 'HLQPYYQKRFGYRRGDFPKAENYYSRAITLPIFPKMTDKDINDVIRAVKKVIAYYKNK' A
#
# COMPACT_ATOMS: atom_id res chain seq x y z
N HIS A 1 -11.95 -9.07 -0.48
CA HIS A 1 -13.09 -9.68 0.22
C HIS A 1 -13.63 -8.83 1.37
N LEU A 2 -12.81 -8.06 2.10
CA LEU A 2 -13.26 -7.31 3.29
C LEU A 2 -14.00 -5.98 3.01
N GLN A 3 -14.22 -5.59 1.76
CA GLN A 3 -15.04 -4.42 1.46
C GLN A 3 -16.52 -4.71 1.81
N PRO A 4 -17.30 -3.72 2.31
CA PRO A 4 -18.63 -3.95 2.88
C PRO A 4 -19.60 -4.70 1.96
N TYR A 5 -19.55 -4.42 0.66
CA TYR A 5 -20.37 -5.11 -0.33
C TYR A 5 -20.10 -6.61 -0.37
N TYR A 6 -18.83 -7.02 -0.42
CA TYR A 6 -18.46 -8.43 -0.55
C TYR A 6 -18.72 -9.20 0.75
N GLN A 7 -18.56 -8.57 1.91
CA GLN A 7 -18.89 -9.19 3.19
C GLN A 7 -20.40 -9.45 3.31
N LYS A 8 -21.23 -8.46 2.95
CA LYS A 8 -22.70 -8.60 2.99
C LYS A 8 -23.21 -9.62 1.98
N ARG A 9 -22.70 -9.58 0.75
CA ARG A 9 -23.18 -10.43 -0.35
C ARG A 9 -22.69 -11.88 -0.27
N PHE A 10 -21.47 -12.11 0.21
CA PHE A 10 -20.81 -13.42 0.15
C PHE A 10 -20.41 -13.97 1.52
N GLY A 11 -20.66 -13.24 2.61
CA GLY A 11 -20.37 -13.70 3.97
C GLY A 11 -18.90 -13.72 4.35
N TYR A 12 -18.02 -13.11 3.54
CA TYR A 12 -16.57 -13.11 3.80
C TYR A 12 -16.20 -12.41 5.11
N ARG A 13 -15.24 -13.00 5.81
CA ARG A 13 -14.73 -12.57 7.10
C ARG A 13 -13.22 -12.42 7.06
N ARG A 14 -12.70 -11.71 8.05
CA ARG A 14 -11.25 -11.64 8.27
C ARG A 14 -10.73 -13.03 8.64
N GLY A 15 -9.62 -13.43 8.05
CA GLY A 15 -9.06 -14.77 8.21
C GLY A 15 -9.43 -15.76 7.09
N ASP A 16 -10.42 -15.46 6.25
CA ASP A 16 -10.77 -16.33 5.11
C ASP A 16 -9.65 -16.36 4.06
N PHE A 17 -8.90 -15.26 3.92
CA PHE A 17 -7.79 -15.14 2.96
C PHE A 17 -6.55 -14.52 3.61
N PRO A 18 -5.85 -15.25 4.52
CA PRO A 18 -4.81 -14.67 5.37
C PRO A 18 -3.62 -14.14 4.57
N LYS A 19 -3.27 -14.77 3.44
CA LYS A 19 -2.21 -14.29 2.55
C LYS A 19 -2.54 -12.94 1.92
N ALA A 20 -3.77 -12.78 1.43
CA ALA A 20 -4.22 -11.52 0.82
C ALA A 20 -4.28 -10.39 1.85
N GLU A 21 -4.77 -10.69 3.06
CA GLU A 21 -4.83 -9.73 4.17
C GLU A 21 -3.44 -9.29 4.62
N ASN A 22 -2.51 -10.23 4.77
CA ASN A 22 -1.14 -9.95 5.16
C ASN A 22 -0.36 -9.17 4.10
N TYR A 23 -0.66 -9.37 2.81
CA TYR A 23 -0.11 -8.55 1.73
C TYR A 23 -0.67 -7.12 1.81
N TYR A 24 -2.00 -6.98 1.83
CA TYR A 24 -2.66 -5.67 1.79
C TYR A 24 -2.33 -4.81 3.01
N SER A 25 -2.18 -5.40 4.20
CA SER A 25 -1.83 -4.67 5.43
C SER A 25 -0.45 -4.01 5.40
N ARG A 26 0.41 -4.40 4.46
CA ARG A 26 1.79 -3.90 4.30
C ARG A 26 2.00 -3.17 2.97
N ALA A 27 0.98 -3.12 2.12
CA ALA A 27 1.08 -2.52 0.80
C ALA A 27 0.77 -1.01 0.87
N ILE A 28 1.54 -0.22 0.13
CA ILE A 28 1.26 1.19 -0.14
C ILE A 28 1.45 1.45 -1.63
N THR A 29 0.57 2.25 -2.21
CA THR A 29 0.70 2.69 -3.60
C THR A 29 1.51 3.98 -3.64
N LEU A 30 2.59 3.98 -4.43
CA LEU A 30 3.34 5.20 -4.72
C LEU A 30 2.76 5.88 -5.97
N PRO A 31 2.88 7.22 -6.10
CA PRO A 31 2.47 7.92 -7.30
C PRO A 31 3.19 7.37 -8.53
N ILE A 32 2.40 6.96 -9.52
CA ILE A 32 2.87 6.54 -10.85
C ILE A 32 1.80 6.89 -11.88
N PHE A 33 2.08 7.90 -12.70
CA PHE A 33 1.16 8.35 -13.76
C PHE A 33 1.91 9.07 -14.90
N PRO A 34 1.39 9.09 -16.14
CA PRO A 34 2.15 9.52 -17.32
C PRO A 34 2.64 10.98 -17.32
N LYS A 35 2.04 11.85 -16.51
CA LYS A 35 2.38 13.28 -16.42
C LYS A 35 3.49 13.60 -15.41
N MET A 36 4.04 12.59 -14.72
CA MET A 36 5.14 12.80 -13.78
C MET A 36 6.39 13.26 -14.54
N THR A 37 7.00 14.33 -14.05
CA THR A 37 8.33 14.76 -14.48
C THR A 37 9.40 13.91 -13.78
N ASP A 38 10.63 13.93 -14.29
CA ASP A 38 11.77 13.31 -13.61
C ASP A 38 11.96 13.87 -12.19
N LYS A 39 11.60 15.14 -11.98
CA LYS A 39 11.61 15.75 -10.65
C LYS A 39 10.59 15.11 -9.72
N ASP A 40 9.36 14.90 -10.17
CA ASP A 40 8.30 14.24 -9.38
C ASP A 40 8.72 12.83 -8.97
N ILE A 41 9.31 12.07 -9.91
CA ILE A 41 9.84 10.72 -9.65
C ILE A 41 10.94 10.78 -8.57
N ASN A 42 11.90 11.72 -8.72
CA ASN A 42 12.99 11.89 -7.77
C ASN A 42 12.52 12.33 -6.38
N ASP A 43 11.47 13.14 -6.30
CA ASP A 43 10.87 13.57 -5.04
C ASP A 43 10.22 12.39 -4.30
N VAL A 44 9.49 11.53 -5.02
CA VAL A 44 8.94 10.27 -4.46
C VAL A 44 10.06 9.36 -3.95
N ILE A 45 11.12 9.14 -4.74
CA ILE A 45 12.27 8.32 -4.35
C ILE A 45 12.91 8.87 -3.07
N ARG A 46 13.13 10.19 -3.01
CA ARG A 46 13.78 10.84 -1.85
C ARG A 46 12.91 10.74 -0.60
N ALA A 47 11.61 10.97 -0.73
CA ALA A 47 10.66 10.87 0.39
C ALA A 47 10.65 9.45 0.98
N VAL A 48 10.54 8.42 0.13
CA VAL A 48 10.53 7.02 0.57
C VAL A 48 11.84 6.66 1.27
N LYS A 49 12.99 6.99 0.68
CA LYS A 49 14.31 6.73 1.29
C LYS A 49 14.46 7.43 2.64
N LYS A 50 14.02 8.69 2.76
CA LYS A 50 14.06 9.47 4.00
C LYS A 50 13.26 8.79 5.12
N VAL A 51 12.02 8.39 4.82
CA VAL A 51 11.13 7.74 5.81
C VAL A 51 11.73 6.40 6.26
N ILE A 52 12.19 5.57 5.31
CA ILE A 52 12.80 4.28 5.65
C ILE A 52 14.06 4.47 6.50
N ALA A 53 14.94 5.39 6.13
CA ALA A 53 16.17 5.65 6.88
C ALA A 53 15.89 6.13 8.32
N TYR A 54 14.86 6.96 8.52
CA TYR A 54 14.46 7.44 9.85
C TYR A 54 13.95 6.32 10.75
N TYR A 55 13.05 5.46 10.23
CA TYR A 55 12.43 4.40 11.03
C TYR A 55 13.27 3.11 11.13
N LYS A 56 14.26 2.89 10.26
CA LYS A 56 15.17 1.74 10.35
C LYS A 56 16.10 1.80 11.57
N ASN A 57 16.46 3.00 12.01
CA ASN A 57 17.41 3.25 13.09
C ASN A 57 16.73 3.60 14.44
N LYS A 58 15.41 3.47 14.51
CA LYS A 58 14.62 3.54 15.74
C LYS A 58 14.21 2.13 16.15
#